data_AF-A0A7J4G0F7-F1
#
_entry.id   AF-A0A7J4G0F7-F1
#
_cell.length_a   1.000
_cell.length_b   1.000
_cell.length_c   1.000
_cell.angle_alpha   90.00
_cell.angle_beta   90.00
_cell.angle_gamma   90.00
#
_symmetry.space_group_name_H-M   'P 1'
#
loop_
_entity.id
_entity.type
_entity.pdbx_description
1 polymer ?
#
loop_
_entity_poly.entity_id
_entity_poly.type
_entity_poly.pdbx_seq_one_letter_code
_entity_poly.pdbx_strand_id
1 'polypeptide(L)'
;MTEVGLYIVDYDPDIFKELGVKSLIFPSSVPREIVEDAEREFEVFIDFKPFEGGTIENIFNVKNRLGPLGCPSDIDLWSRNLEKVGYDREMLILDFVRYPSPAYKDDFYTCFCDKCREMASMIGYNLDDIKSDVKLYLRNGDTKFLDEWFRLKRDVINEYLKWASIKRAFYFTPSLSRLVGQDYRLHRLDVIHPMIYIEDIGPAAIGTEVKYLSGGLRRLILSWLNPIDNTLIGREYRKAVDLSKARVEPIINIGDDLQSKLSQVMDAGKIYLFTYTRRNYGILKKVVGVLGDGDVEDPMV
;
A
#
# COMPACT_ATOMS: atom_id res chain seq x y z
N MET A 1 1.89 24.95 2.76
CA MET A 1 3.15 24.33 2.31
C MET A 1 3.02 22.84 2.58
N THR A 2 3.34 22.01 1.60
CA THR A 2 3.23 20.55 1.70
C THR A 2 4.34 20.00 2.59
N GLU A 3 4.00 19.18 3.57
CA GLU A 3 4.99 18.52 4.41
C GLU A 3 5.63 17.34 3.68
N VAL A 4 6.95 17.21 3.77
CA VAL A 4 7.68 16.04 3.24
C VAL A 4 8.09 15.13 4.39
N GLY A 5 7.67 13.87 4.29
CA GLY A 5 8.14 12.77 5.11
C GLY A 5 8.98 11.78 4.30
N LEU A 6 9.73 10.93 4.99
CA LEU A 6 10.55 9.90 4.35
C LEU A 6 10.19 8.50 4.86
N TYR A 7 10.09 7.54 3.95
CA TYR A 7 10.25 6.13 4.29
C TYR A 7 11.74 5.81 4.23
N ILE A 8 12.35 5.46 5.37
CA ILE A 8 13.81 5.39 5.49
C ILE A 8 14.32 3.97 5.74
N VAL A 9 15.47 3.66 5.14
CA VAL A 9 16.24 2.45 5.49
C VAL A 9 17.61 2.78 6.10
N ASP A 10 18.13 3.99 5.83
CA ASP A 10 19.32 4.55 6.47
C ASP A 10 18.87 5.71 7.38
N TYR A 11 19.27 5.71 8.65
CA TYR A 11 18.98 6.82 9.59
C TYR A 11 20.13 7.85 9.58
N ASP A 12 19.81 9.08 9.18
CA ASP A 12 20.76 10.19 9.11
C ASP A 12 20.06 11.51 9.50
N PRO A 13 19.90 11.78 10.82
CA PRO A 13 19.04 12.85 11.31
C PRO A 13 19.53 14.24 10.91
N ASP A 14 20.85 14.43 10.75
CA ASP A 14 21.42 15.71 10.32
C ASP A 14 21.03 16.03 8.87
N ILE A 15 21.08 15.04 7.98
CA ILE A 15 20.59 15.18 6.61
C ILE A 15 19.08 15.46 6.59
N PHE A 16 18.30 14.77 7.42
CA PHE A 16 16.85 14.97 7.46
C PHE A 16 16.48 16.37 7.92
N LYS A 17 17.22 16.92 8.90
CA LYS A 17 17.12 18.32 9.34
C LYS A 17 17.49 19.30 8.23
N GLU A 18 18.59 19.07 7.53
CA GLU A 18 19.02 19.90 6.38
C GLU A 18 17.93 19.93 5.30
N LEU A 19 17.30 18.78 5.03
CA LEU A 19 16.21 18.65 4.08
C LEU A 19 14.85 19.12 4.64
N GLY A 20 14.78 19.62 5.88
CA GLY A 20 13.51 20.08 6.47
C GLY A 20 12.44 18.99 6.60
N VAL A 21 12.83 17.71 6.59
CA VAL A 21 11.93 16.56 6.77
C VAL A 21 11.28 16.62 8.15
N LYS A 22 10.00 16.32 8.21
CA LYS A 22 9.20 16.43 9.45
C LYS A 22 8.72 15.11 10.01
N SER A 23 8.60 14.10 9.16
CA SER A 23 8.11 12.79 9.55
C SER A 23 8.90 11.64 8.93
N LEU A 24 9.06 10.57 9.69
CA LEU A 24 9.83 9.38 9.30
C LEU A 24 8.96 8.13 9.45
N ILE A 25 9.03 7.25 8.46
CA ILE A 25 8.46 5.90 8.52
C ILE A 25 9.64 4.92 8.58
N PHE A 26 9.69 4.14 9.65
CA PHE A 26 10.67 3.07 9.83
C PHE A 26 10.06 1.69 9.56
N PRO A 27 10.84 0.77 8.97
CA PRO A 27 10.53 -0.65 9.04
C PRO A 27 10.48 -1.14 10.49
N SER A 28 9.56 -2.04 10.84
CA SER A 28 9.45 -2.64 12.18
C SER A 28 10.70 -3.38 12.65
N SER A 29 11.63 -3.69 11.74
CA SER A 29 12.90 -4.34 12.04
C SER A 29 13.97 -3.38 12.56
N VAL A 30 13.75 -2.07 12.52
CA VAL A 30 14.73 -1.07 12.97
C VAL A 30 14.88 -1.15 14.50
N PRO A 31 16.11 -1.11 15.04
CA PRO A 31 16.34 -1.11 16.49
C PRO A 31 15.57 0.01 17.20
N ARG A 32 14.95 -0.32 18.32
CA ARG A 32 14.12 0.60 19.11
C ARG A 32 14.88 1.86 19.56
N GLU A 33 16.16 1.73 19.88
CA GLU A 33 17.02 2.87 20.25
C GLU A 33 17.11 3.94 19.16
N ILE A 34 17.07 3.54 17.87
CA ILE A 34 17.08 4.48 16.74
C ILE A 34 15.72 5.18 16.62
N VAL A 35 14.63 4.45 16.83
CA VAL A 35 13.27 5.00 16.83
C VAL A 35 13.12 6.04 17.94
N GLU A 36 13.54 5.70 19.16
CA GLU A 36 13.46 6.58 20.34
C GLU A 36 14.34 7.84 20.21
N ASP A 37 15.46 7.76 19.50
CA ASP A 37 16.26 8.92 19.15
C ASP A 37 15.53 9.82 18.15
N ALA A 38 14.95 9.24 17.10
CA ALA A 38 14.23 9.98 16.06
C ALA A 38 12.98 10.69 16.58
N GLU A 39 12.25 10.11 17.54
CA GLU A 39 11.05 10.70 18.16
C GLU A 39 11.31 12.05 18.85
N ARG A 40 12.57 12.37 19.17
CA ARG A 40 12.94 13.65 19.79
C ARG A 40 12.83 14.81 18.83
N GLU A 41 12.90 14.55 17.53
CA GLU A 41 13.03 15.58 16.50
C GLU A 41 12.00 15.45 15.37
N PHE A 42 11.46 14.25 15.14
CA PHE A 42 10.57 13.94 14.02
C PHE A 42 9.27 13.30 14.51
N GLU A 43 8.19 13.46 13.73
CA GLU A 43 7.01 12.60 13.87
C GLU A 43 7.37 11.20 13.33
N VAL A 44 7.25 10.16 14.15
CA VAL A 44 7.72 8.83 13.80
C VAL A 44 6.56 7.84 13.65
N PHE A 45 6.63 7.04 12.58
CA PHE A 45 5.74 5.92 12.33
C PHE A 45 6.51 4.63 12.08
N ILE A 46 5.87 3.51 12.39
CA ILE A 46 6.40 2.16 12.23
C ILE A 46 5.52 1.41 11.23
N ASP A 47 6.13 0.86 10.17
CA ASP A 47 5.41 -0.07 9.31
C ASP A 47 5.05 -1.34 10.10
N PHE A 48 3.86 -1.89 9.88
CA PHE A 48 3.42 -3.08 10.60
C PHE A 48 2.73 -4.05 9.65
N LYS A 49 3.28 -5.27 9.56
CA LYS A 49 2.83 -6.32 8.64
C LYS A 49 1.97 -7.34 9.41
N PRO A 50 0.64 -7.20 9.41
CA PRO A 50 -0.21 -7.93 10.34
C PRO A 50 -0.32 -9.41 10.02
N PHE A 51 -0.04 -9.79 8.77
CA PHE A 51 -0.19 -11.15 8.29
C PHE A 51 1.17 -11.85 8.08
N GLU A 52 2.27 -11.29 8.57
CA GLU A 52 3.59 -11.86 8.37
C GLU A 52 3.72 -13.27 8.98
N GLY A 53 4.42 -14.17 8.27
CA GLY A 53 4.75 -15.51 8.74
C GLY A 53 3.61 -16.54 8.61
N GLY A 54 2.43 -16.12 8.14
CA GLY A 54 1.31 -16.99 7.85
C GLY A 54 1.46 -17.80 6.56
N THR A 55 0.51 -18.70 6.34
CA THR A 55 0.39 -19.50 5.11
C THR A 55 -0.86 -19.06 4.36
N ILE A 56 -0.78 -19.02 3.03
CA ILE A 56 -1.93 -18.85 2.15
C ILE A 56 -2.21 -20.15 1.39
N GLU A 57 -3.46 -20.36 0.99
CA GLU A 57 -3.84 -21.45 0.08
C GLU A 57 -4.56 -20.86 -1.13
N ASN A 58 -4.09 -21.23 -2.32
CA ASN A 58 -4.70 -20.83 -3.58
C ASN A 58 -5.83 -21.77 -4.01
N ILE A 59 -6.54 -21.40 -5.06
CA ILE A 59 -7.71 -22.12 -5.58
C ILE A 59 -7.40 -23.56 -6.03
N PHE A 60 -6.13 -23.85 -6.31
CA PHE A 60 -5.60 -25.16 -6.69
C PHE A 60 -5.17 -25.99 -5.48
N ASN A 61 -5.51 -25.54 -4.26
CA ASN A 61 -5.14 -26.14 -2.98
C ASN A 61 -3.62 -26.22 -2.74
N VAL A 62 -2.85 -25.34 -3.38
CA VAL A 62 -1.40 -25.21 -3.11
C VAL A 62 -1.21 -24.23 -1.97
N LYS A 63 -0.42 -24.64 -0.97
CA LYS A 63 -0.09 -23.84 0.21
C LYS A 63 1.29 -23.21 0.07
N ASN A 64 1.37 -21.89 0.28
CA ASN A 64 2.60 -21.11 0.13
C ASN A 64 2.83 -20.19 1.34
N ARG A 65 4.11 -19.92 1.64
CA ARG A 65 4.54 -18.88 2.60
C ARG A 65 5.16 -17.74 1.82
N LEU A 66 4.52 -16.58 1.81
CA LEU A 66 4.93 -15.43 1.00
C LEU A 66 5.67 -14.36 1.80
N GLY A 67 6.36 -14.74 2.89
CA GLY A 67 7.06 -13.82 3.79
C GLY A 67 6.09 -12.88 4.53
N PRO A 68 5.95 -11.61 4.10
CA PRO A 68 5.05 -10.64 4.72
C PRO A 68 3.54 -10.93 4.55
N LEU A 69 3.15 -11.83 3.63
CA LEU A 69 1.74 -12.11 3.32
C LEU A 69 1.31 -13.52 3.75
N GLY A 70 0.57 -13.57 4.85
CA GLY A 70 -0.22 -14.71 5.32
C GLY A 70 -1.71 -14.55 5.03
N CYS A 71 -2.51 -15.53 5.44
CA CYS A 71 -3.95 -15.50 5.27
C CYS A 71 -4.60 -14.37 6.10
N PRO A 72 -5.28 -13.38 5.49
CA PRO A 72 -5.99 -12.35 6.23
C PRO A 72 -7.15 -12.88 7.08
N SER A 73 -7.64 -14.10 6.81
CA SER A 73 -8.69 -14.74 7.61
C SER A 73 -8.15 -15.50 8.83
N ASP A 74 -6.84 -15.55 9.03
CA ASP A 74 -6.23 -16.20 10.19
C ASP A 74 -6.20 -15.26 11.40
N ILE A 75 -7.26 -15.31 12.20
CA ILE A 75 -7.43 -14.46 13.40
C ILE A 75 -6.33 -14.68 14.43
N ASP A 76 -5.78 -15.90 14.51
CA ASP A 76 -4.67 -16.22 15.42
C ASP A 76 -3.41 -15.43 15.04
N LEU A 77 -3.23 -15.16 13.75
CA LEU A 77 -2.12 -14.37 13.22
C LEU A 77 -2.27 -12.89 13.56
N TRP A 78 -3.49 -12.36 13.55
CA TRP A 78 -3.78 -10.97 13.88
C TRP A 78 -3.27 -10.62 15.28
N SER A 79 -3.69 -11.39 16.29
CA SER A 79 -3.32 -11.15 17.68
C SER A 79 -1.83 -11.35 17.91
N ARG A 80 -1.29 -12.46 17.40
CA ARG A 80 0.13 -12.81 17.54
C ARG A 80 1.07 -11.74 17.00
N ASN A 81 0.75 -11.16 15.84
CA ASN A 81 1.64 -10.18 15.21
C ASN A 81 1.47 -8.79 15.83
N LEU A 82 0.25 -8.40 16.21
CA LEU A 82 0.03 -7.12 16.88
C LEU A 82 0.69 -7.09 18.28
N GLU A 83 0.67 -8.20 19.02
CA GLU A 83 1.35 -8.30 20.33
C GLU A 83 2.87 -8.17 20.23
N LYS A 84 3.47 -8.63 19.12
CA LYS A 84 4.93 -8.61 18.92
C LYS A 84 5.50 -7.24 18.57
N VAL A 85 4.69 -6.36 17.98
CA VAL A 85 5.22 -5.10 17.41
C VAL A 85 5.73 -4.14 18.49
N GLY A 86 5.16 -4.18 19.71
CA GLY A 86 5.71 -3.48 20.87
C GLY A 86 5.65 -1.94 20.83
N TYR A 87 4.82 -1.38 19.93
CA TYR A 87 4.56 0.06 19.78
C TYR A 87 3.07 0.37 19.95
N ASP A 88 2.76 1.62 20.31
CA ASP A 88 1.40 2.10 20.39
C ASP A 88 0.73 2.14 19.02
N ARG A 89 -0.57 1.83 18.97
CA ARG A 89 -1.34 1.73 17.71
C ARG A 89 -1.33 3.02 16.89
N GLU A 90 -1.18 4.17 17.52
CA GLU A 90 -1.10 5.48 16.85
C GLU A 90 0.20 5.68 16.07
N MET A 91 1.27 4.97 16.45
CA MET A 91 2.54 4.97 15.72
C MET A 91 2.53 4.02 14.52
N LEU A 92 1.56 3.09 14.45
CA LEU A 92 1.58 2.04 13.45
C LEU A 92 0.94 2.51 12.14
N ILE A 93 1.60 2.16 11.02
CA ILE A 93 1.02 2.17 9.69
C ILE A 93 0.90 0.74 9.22
N LEU A 94 -0.32 0.30 8.90
CA LEU A 94 -0.56 -1.03 8.38
C LEU A 94 0.06 -1.19 6.99
N ASP A 95 1.09 -2.01 6.91
CA ASP A 95 1.70 -2.49 5.68
C ASP A 95 1.18 -3.90 5.35
N PHE A 96 1.08 -4.26 4.07
CA PHE A 96 0.58 -5.56 3.63
C PHE A 96 -0.79 -5.97 4.24
N VAL A 97 -1.63 -5.01 4.62
CA VAL A 97 -3.04 -5.24 5.00
C VAL A 97 -3.89 -5.50 3.75
N ARG A 98 -3.61 -6.63 3.10
CA ARG A 98 -4.16 -6.99 1.79
C ARG A 98 -3.99 -8.47 1.47
N TYR A 99 -4.67 -8.91 0.42
CA TYR A 99 -4.40 -10.20 -0.24
C TYR A 99 -3.25 -10.09 -1.25
N PRO A 100 -2.67 -11.23 -1.69
CA PRO A 100 -1.71 -11.22 -2.79
C PRO A 100 -2.26 -10.53 -4.04
N SER A 101 -1.42 -9.71 -4.68
CA SER A 101 -1.73 -9.00 -5.93
C SER A 101 -1.48 -9.88 -7.16
N PRO A 102 -1.92 -9.46 -8.37
CA PRO A 102 -1.63 -10.19 -9.60
C PRO A 102 -0.16 -10.57 -9.80
N ALA A 103 0.79 -9.76 -9.32
CA ALA A 103 2.21 -10.08 -9.34
C ALA A 103 2.59 -11.43 -8.68
N TYR A 104 1.73 -11.96 -7.80
CA TYR A 104 1.89 -13.27 -7.16
C TYR A 104 1.33 -14.44 -7.98
N LYS A 105 0.93 -14.22 -9.24
CA LYS A 105 0.49 -15.28 -10.18
C LYS A 105 -0.66 -16.12 -9.60
N ASP A 106 -0.49 -17.43 -9.44
CA ASP A 106 -1.53 -18.33 -8.95
C ASP A 106 -1.98 -18.00 -7.52
N ASP A 107 -1.09 -17.43 -6.70
CA ASP A 107 -1.40 -17.00 -5.34
C ASP A 107 -2.27 -15.72 -5.31
N PHE A 108 -2.50 -15.07 -6.45
CA PHE A 108 -3.56 -14.07 -6.57
C PHE A 108 -4.94 -14.69 -6.26
N TYR A 109 -5.17 -15.92 -6.72
CA TYR A 109 -6.43 -16.68 -6.56
C TYR A 109 -6.49 -17.42 -5.22
N THR A 110 -6.36 -16.68 -4.13
CA THR A 110 -6.37 -17.18 -2.74
C THR A 110 -7.71 -16.95 -2.03
N CYS A 111 -7.71 -17.24 -0.72
CA CYS A 111 -8.84 -17.19 0.20
C CYS A 111 -9.69 -18.48 0.24
N PHE A 112 -9.06 -19.66 0.07
CA PHE A 112 -9.78 -20.94 0.00
C PHE A 112 -9.38 -21.98 1.06
N CYS A 113 -8.56 -21.62 2.06
CA CYS A 113 -8.22 -22.51 3.18
C CYS A 113 -9.34 -22.60 4.23
N ASP A 114 -9.17 -23.50 5.21
CA ASP A 114 -10.14 -23.70 6.30
C ASP A 114 -10.44 -22.41 7.08
N LYS A 115 -9.42 -21.61 7.39
CA LYS A 115 -9.61 -20.29 8.05
C LYS A 115 -10.45 -19.33 7.20
N CYS A 116 -10.30 -19.37 5.88
CA CYS A 116 -11.13 -18.58 4.98
C CYS A 116 -12.56 -19.08 4.93
N ARG A 117 -12.77 -20.40 5.01
CA ARG A 117 -14.11 -21.01 5.08
C ARG A 117 -14.84 -20.60 6.36
N GLU A 118 -14.14 -20.67 7.49
CA GLU A 118 -14.65 -20.21 8.79
C GLU A 118 -15.02 -18.72 8.74
N MET A 119 -14.09 -17.87 8.31
CA MET A 119 -14.33 -16.43 8.19
C MET A 119 -15.49 -16.13 7.22
N ALA A 120 -15.50 -16.71 6.02
CA ALA A 120 -16.57 -16.50 5.04
C ALA A 120 -17.94 -16.85 5.64
N SER A 121 -18.04 -17.98 6.35
CA SER A 121 -19.28 -18.35 7.04
C SER A 121 -19.67 -17.35 8.13
N MET A 122 -18.71 -16.83 8.90
CA MET A 122 -18.97 -15.82 9.93
C MET A 122 -19.50 -14.50 9.34
N ILE A 123 -19.00 -14.08 8.18
CA ILE A 123 -19.43 -12.83 7.51
C ILE A 123 -20.50 -13.05 6.42
N GLY A 124 -21.13 -14.23 6.38
CA GLY A 124 -22.33 -14.49 5.59
C GLY A 124 -22.11 -14.86 4.12
N TYR A 125 -20.92 -15.32 3.76
CA TYR A 125 -20.58 -15.77 2.41
C TYR A 125 -20.53 -17.30 2.30
N ASN A 126 -20.95 -17.83 1.15
CA ASN A 126 -20.72 -19.23 0.79
C ASN A 126 -19.42 -19.35 -0.03
N LEU A 127 -18.36 -19.84 0.62
CA LEU A 127 -17.05 -19.93 -0.04
C LEU A 127 -17.00 -20.96 -1.17
N ASP A 128 -17.82 -22.00 -1.15
CA ASP A 128 -17.83 -23.02 -2.20
C ASP A 128 -18.47 -22.50 -3.51
N ASP A 129 -19.50 -21.65 -3.39
CA ASP A 129 -20.11 -20.96 -4.52
C ASP A 129 -19.09 -19.99 -5.13
N ILE A 130 -18.45 -19.15 -4.30
CA ILE A 130 -17.38 -18.23 -4.74
C ILE A 130 -16.23 -18.98 -5.41
N LYS A 131 -15.79 -20.12 -4.85
CA LYS A 131 -14.74 -20.95 -5.45
C LYS A 131 -15.16 -21.48 -6.83
N SER A 132 -16.43 -21.82 -7.00
CA SER A 132 -16.98 -22.27 -8.28
C SER A 132 -16.99 -21.15 -9.32
N ASP A 133 -17.38 -19.94 -8.91
CA ASP A 133 -17.36 -18.76 -9.77
C ASP A 133 -15.94 -18.38 -10.21
N VAL A 134 -14.97 -18.37 -9.30
CA VAL A 134 -13.58 -18.09 -9.68
C VAL A 134 -13.06 -19.15 -10.67
N LYS A 135 -13.45 -20.43 -10.53
CA LYS A 135 -13.14 -21.47 -11.53
C LYS A 135 -13.81 -21.21 -12.88
N LEU A 136 -15.03 -20.69 -12.90
CA LEU A 136 -15.71 -20.29 -14.15
C LEU A 136 -14.96 -19.13 -14.82
N TYR A 137 -14.57 -18.10 -14.06
CA TYR A 137 -13.72 -17.01 -14.56
C TYR A 137 -12.43 -17.55 -15.19
N LEU A 138 -11.71 -18.46 -14.51
CA LEU A 138 -10.46 -19.02 -15.03
C LEU A 138 -10.64 -19.77 -16.36
N ARG A 139 -11.85 -20.24 -16.67
CA ARG A 139 -12.17 -20.94 -17.92
C ARG A 139 -12.62 -20.00 -19.04
N ASN A 140 -13.37 -18.93 -18.73
CA ASN A 140 -14.05 -18.11 -19.73
C ASN A 140 -13.59 -16.63 -19.77
N GLY A 141 -12.86 -16.16 -18.77
CA GLY A 141 -12.33 -14.79 -18.67
C GLY A 141 -13.38 -13.71 -18.37
N ASP A 142 -14.61 -14.07 -17.99
CA ASP A 142 -15.69 -13.14 -17.67
C ASP A 142 -15.57 -12.64 -16.22
N THR A 143 -15.22 -11.37 -16.05
CA THR A 143 -14.88 -10.79 -14.76
C THR A 143 -16.04 -10.70 -13.78
N LYS A 144 -17.30 -10.86 -14.23
CA LYS A 144 -18.47 -10.85 -13.33
C LYS A 144 -18.39 -11.95 -12.26
N PHE A 145 -17.78 -13.08 -12.59
CA PHE A 145 -17.60 -14.20 -11.66
C PHE A 145 -16.54 -13.91 -10.57
N LEU A 146 -15.89 -12.75 -10.58
CA LEU A 146 -14.98 -12.32 -9.52
C LEU A 146 -15.63 -11.36 -8.53
N ASP A 147 -16.87 -10.93 -8.75
CA ASP A 147 -17.48 -9.87 -7.95
C ASP A 147 -17.64 -10.25 -6.48
N GLU A 148 -18.21 -11.43 -6.19
CA GLU A 148 -18.35 -11.91 -4.81
C GLU A 148 -17.00 -12.20 -4.16
N TRP A 149 -16.03 -12.73 -4.92
CA TRP A 149 -14.68 -12.97 -4.43
C TRP A 149 -13.97 -11.68 -4.00
N PHE A 150 -14.08 -10.61 -4.80
CA PHE A 150 -13.53 -9.30 -4.42
C PHE A 150 -14.26 -8.69 -3.22
N ARG A 151 -15.59 -8.87 -3.12
CA ARG A 151 -16.36 -8.41 -1.95
C ARG A 151 -15.96 -9.14 -0.68
N LEU A 152 -15.84 -10.47 -0.73
CA LEU A 152 -15.34 -11.27 0.39
C LEU A 152 -13.97 -10.76 0.86
N LYS A 153 -13.01 -10.61 -0.06
CA LYS A 153 -11.67 -10.11 0.27
C LYS A 153 -11.72 -8.74 0.96
N ARG A 154 -12.52 -7.80 0.43
CA ARG A 154 -12.71 -6.49 1.05
C ARG A 154 -13.29 -6.60 2.46
N ASP A 155 -14.31 -7.41 2.64
CA ASP A 155 -15.02 -7.51 3.92
C ASP A 155 -14.15 -8.17 5.00
N VAL A 156 -13.32 -9.16 4.63
CA VAL A 156 -12.32 -9.73 5.55
C VAL A 156 -11.29 -8.67 5.98
N ILE A 157 -10.75 -7.89 5.04
CA ILE A 157 -9.83 -6.79 5.39
C ILE A 157 -10.54 -5.77 6.28
N ASN A 158 -11.80 -5.44 6.02
CA ASN A 158 -12.58 -4.53 6.85
C ASN A 158 -12.79 -5.06 8.30
N GLU A 159 -13.03 -6.37 8.48
CA GLU A 159 -13.09 -6.96 9.82
C GLU A 159 -11.74 -6.85 10.55
N TYR A 160 -10.63 -7.07 9.84
CA TYR A 160 -9.31 -6.82 10.43
C TYR A 160 -9.11 -5.36 10.83
N LEU A 161 -9.43 -4.39 9.95
CA LEU A 161 -9.29 -2.96 10.25
C LEU A 161 -10.14 -2.55 11.48
N LYS A 162 -11.35 -3.09 11.58
CA LYS A 162 -12.23 -2.89 12.73
C LYS A 162 -11.63 -3.45 14.02
N TRP A 163 -11.08 -4.66 13.98
CA TRP A 163 -10.45 -5.31 15.13
C TRP A 163 -9.16 -4.59 15.57
N ALA A 164 -8.26 -4.31 14.63
CA ALA A 164 -6.96 -3.74 14.90
C ALA A 164 -7.05 -2.30 15.44
N SER A 165 -8.05 -1.54 14.99
CA SER A 165 -8.25 -0.13 15.36
C SER A 165 -6.99 0.74 15.13
N ILE A 166 -6.16 0.39 14.16
CA ILE A 166 -5.03 1.21 13.69
C ILE A 166 -5.56 2.16 12.60
N LYS A 167 -5.11 3.41 12.64
CA LYS A 167 -5.72 4.52 11.88
C LYS A 167 -5.07 4.83 10.54
N ARG A 168 -3.98 4.16 10.22
CA ARG A 168 -3.15 4.42 9.02
C ARG A 168 -2.84 3.13 8.27
N ALA A 169 -2.83 3.18 6.94
CA ALA A 169 -2.47 2.02 6.12
C ALA A 169 -1.84 2.41 4.77
N PHE A 170 -0.90 1.58 4.30
CA PHE A 170 -0.40 1.62 2.93
C PHE A 170 -1.35 0.91 1.98
N TYR A 171 -1.78 1.63 0.95
CA TYR A 171 -2.73 1.12 -0.03
C TYR A 171 -2.10 1.06 -1.42
N PHE A 172 -2.52 0.07 -2.20
CA PHE A 172 -2.35 0.09 -3.64
C PHE A 172 -3.09 1.30 -4.23
N THR A 173 -2.66 1.77 -5.39
CA THR A 173 -3.38 2.83 -6.11
C THR A 173 -4.87 2.48 -6.28
N PRO A 174 -5.78 3.47 -6.31
CA PRO A 174 -7.22 3.22 -6.39
C PRO A 174 -7.61 2.22 -7.46
N SER A 175 -7.03 2.32 -8.66
CA SER A 175 -7.35 1.43 -9.78
C SER A 175 -6.93 -0.03 -9.54
N LEU A 176 -6.00 -0.30 -8.62
CA LEU A 176 -5.53 -1.65 -8.30
C LEU A 176 -6.00 -2.17 -6.93
N SER A 177 -6.38 -1.27 -6.01
CA SER A 177 -6.73 -1.59 -4.62
C SER A 177 -7.79 -2.69 -4.45
N ARG A 178 -8.82 -2.68 -5.31
CA ARG A 178 -9.88 -3.69 -5.30
C ARG A 178 -9.35 -5.11 -5.50
N LEU A 179 -8.28 -5.28 -6.28
CA LEU A 179 -7.71 -6.60 -6.59
C LEU A 179 -7.17 -7.29 -5.33
N VAL A 180 -6.76 -6.49 -4.34
CA VAL A 180 -6.08 -6.95 -3.12
C VAL A 180 -6.95 -6.83 -1.87
N GLY A 181 -8.26 -6.55 -2.03
CA GLY A 181 -9.21 -6.42 -0.92
C GLY A 181 -9.14 -5.07 -0.20
N GLN A 182 -8.45 -4.08 -0.76
CA GLN A 182 -8.41 -2.72 -0.21
C GLN A 182 -9.53 -1.86 -0.82
N ASP A 183 -10.14 -0.99 -0.02
CA ASP A 183 -11.21 -0.10 -0.45
C ASP A 183 -11.08 1.27 0.22
N TYR A 184 -10.86 2.30 -0.60
CA TYR A 184 -10.68 3.70 -0.17
C TYR A 184 -11.91 4.29 0.51
N ARG A 185 -13.09 3.71 0.30
CA ARG A 185 -14.35 4.24 0.83
C ARG A 185 -14.60 3.83 2.29
N LEU A 186 -13.77 2.94 2.86
CA LEU A 186 -13.95 2.47 4.23
C LEU A 186 -13.55 3.56 5.24
N HIS A 187 -14.46 3.90 6.15
CA HIS A 187 -14.31 4.99 7.11
C HIS A 187 -13.58 4.59 8.41
N ARG A 188 -12.70 3.58 8.35
CA ARG A 188 -12.00 3.04 9.53
C ARG A 188 -10.61 3.62 9.74
N LEU A 189 -10.03 4.15 8.65
CA LEU A 189 -8.74 4.81 8.64
C LEU A 189 -8.95 6.31 8.69
N ASP A 190 -8.05 7.00 9.39
CA ASP A 190 -7.98 8.46 9.40
C ASP A 190 -7.02 8.93 8.31
N VAL A 191 -6.03 8.10 7.95
CA VAL A 191 -5.07 8.36 6.88
C VAL A 191 -4.89 7.13 5.98
N ILE A 192 -4.89 7.35 4.67
CA ILE A 192 -4.50 6.36 3.68
C ILE A 192 -3.25 6.86 2.95
N HIS A 193 -2.28 5.97 2.81
CA HIS A 193 -1.02 6.24 2.13
C HIS A 193 -0.99 5.46 0.80
N PRO A 194 -1.51 6.03 -0.31
CA PRO A 194 -1.47 5.36 -1.60
C PRO A 194 -0.02 5.27 -2.10
N MET A 195 0.43 4.06 -2.41
CA MET A 195 1.71 3.80 -3.06
C MET A 195 1.56 3.98 -4.57
N ILE A 196 1.99 5.13 -5.10
CA ILE A 196 1.77 5.51 -6.50
C ILE A 196 3.09 5.35 -7.29
N TYR A 197 3.44 4.11 -7.59
CA TYR A 197 4.68 3.77 -8.29
C TYR A 197 4.37 3.40 -9.74
N ILE A 198 4.73 4.27 -10.70
CA ILE A 198 4.56 3.99 -12.13
C ILE A 198 5.60 2.96 -12.60
N GLU A 199 6.85 3.21 -12.22
CA GLU A 199 8.01 2.40 -12.60
C GLU A 199 7.96 1.01 -11.97
N ASP A 200 8.58 0.02 -12.63
CA ASP A 200 8.71 -1.36 -12.16
C ASP A 200 9.73 -1.51 -11.00
N ILE A 201 9.72 -0.56 -10.07
CA ILE A 201 10.65 -0.50 -8.94
C ILE A 201 9.83 -0.60 -7.66
N GLY A 202 10.05 -1.68 -6.91
CA GLY A 202 9.44 -1.91 -5.62
C GLY A 202 8.11 -2.67 -5.65
N PRO A 203 7.53 -2.94 -4.46
CA PRO A 203 6.24 -3.60 -4.33
C PRO A 203 5.12 -2.71 -4.87
N ALA A 204 4.04 -3.30 -5.39
CA ALA A 204 2.85 -2.58 -5.85
C ALA A 204 3.03 -1.66 -7.09
N ALA A 205 4.17 -1.74 -7.78
CA ALA A 205 4.41 -1.03 -9.02
C ALA A 205 3.33 -1.31 -10.07
N ILE A 206 2.71 -0.25 -10.61
CA ILE A 206 1.59 -0.35 -11.57
C ILE A 206 2.02 -1.15 -12.80
N GLY A 207 3.21 -0.85 -13.35
CA GLY A 207 3.75 -1.58 -14.50
C GLY A 207 3.87 -3.08 -14.25
N THR A 208 4.33 -3.47 -13.07
CA THR A 208 4.53 -4.87 -12.69
C THR A 208 3.21 -5.58 -12.51
N GLU A 209 2.26 -4.97 -11.80
CA GLU A 209 0.93 -5.54 -11.60
C GLU A 209 0.18 -5.74 -12.93
N VAL A 210 0.26 -4.75 -13.83
CA VAL A 210 -0.35 -4.83 -15.17
C VAL A 210 0.26 -5.94 -16.02
N LYS A 211 1.57 -6.19 -15.91
CA LYS A 211 2.25 -7.27 -16.64
C LYS A 211 1.71 -8.66 -16.30
N TYR A 212 1.31 -8.88 -15.04
CA TYR A 212 0.80 -10.17 -14.57
C TYR A 212 -0.72 -10.33 -14.73
N LEU A 213 -1.44 -9.27 -15.09
CA LEU A 213 -2.85 -9.37 -15.47
C LEU A 213 -3.02 -9.99 -16.86
N SER A 214 -4.09 -10.76 -17.03
CA SER A 214 -4.48 -11.37 -18.30
C SER A 214 -5.99 -11.25 -18.56
N GLY A 215 -6.39 -11.54 -19.81
CA GLY A 215 -7.80 -11.69 -20.19
C GLY A 215 -8.68 -10.46 -19.95
N GLY A 216 -9.93 -10.70 -19.53
CA GLY A 216 -10.92 -9.66 -19.24
C GLY A 216 -10.50 -8.75 -18.09
N LEU A 217 -9.84 -9.28 -17.07
CA LEU A 217 -9.37 -8.50 -15.93
C LEU A 217 -8.31 -7.48 -16.34
N ARG A 218 -7.35 -7.86 -17.19
CA ARG A 218 -6.37 -6.91 -17.75
C ARG A 218 -7.06 -5.76 -18.50
N ARG A 219 -8.03 -6.07 -19.36
CA ARG A 219 -8.76 -5.04 -20.12
C ARG A 219 -9.51 -4.08 -19.20
N LEU A 220 -10.16 -4.60 -18.17
CA LEU A 220 -10.87 -3.79 -17.18
C LEU A 220 -9.91 -2.84 -16.45
N ILE A 221 -8.80 -3.35 -15.91
CA ILE A 221 -7.84 -2.54 -15.17
C ILE A 221 -7.16 -1.51 -16.07
N LEU A 222 -6.77 -1.88 -17.29
CA LEU A 222 -6.23 -0.93 -18.26
C LEU A 222 -7.23 0.17 -18.57
N SER A 223 -8.52 -0.12 -18.69
CA SER A 223 -9.55 0.92 -18.92
C SER A 223 -9.63 1.94 -17.78
N TRP A 224 -9.27 1.56 -16.56
CA TRP A 224 -9.24 2.46 -15.41
C TRP A 224 -7.95 3.27 -15.32
N LEU A 225 -6.82 2.68 -15.71
CA LEU A 225 -5.50 3.32 -15.67
C LEU A 225 -5.24 4.24 -16.88
N ASN A 226 -5.85 3.97 -18.04
CA ASN A 226 -5.46 4.56 -19.32
C ASN A 226 -5.67 6.09 -19.39
N PRO A 227 -4.70 6.86 -19.93
CA PRO A 227 -3.37 6.43 -20.41
C PRO A 227 -2.40 6.07 -19.28
N ILE A 228 -1.44 5.17 -19.52
CA ILE A 228 -0.31 4.97 -18.61
C ILE A 228 0.81 5.89 -19.08
N ASP A 229 0.92 7.06 -18.45
CA ASP A 229 1.86 8.12 -18.78
C ASP A 229 2.30 8.87 -17.51
N ASN A 230 3.12 9.91 -17.66
CA ASN A 230 3.64 10.67 -16.53
C ASN A 230 2.57 11.40 -15.72
N THR A 231 1.34 11.54 -16.23
CA THR A 231 0.21 12.17 -15.52
C THR A 231 -0.61 11.16 -14.70
N LEU A 232 -0.24 9.87 -14.74
CA LEU A 232 -0.92 8.81 -14.00
C LEU A 232 -0.83 9.02 -12.48
N ILE A 233 0.27 9.60 -11.99
CA ILE A 233 0.44 9.90 -10.56
C ILE A 233 -0.67 10.84 -10.07
N GLY A 234 -0.83 11.98 -10.74
CA GLY A 234 -1.89 12.93 -10.42
C GLY A 234 -3.27 12.32 -10.53
N ARG A 235 -3.55 11.51 -11.57
CA ARG A 235 -4.85 10.83 -11.71
C ARG A 235 -5.17 9.87 -10.58
N GLU A 236 -4.23 8.98 -10.23
CA GLU A 236 -4.46 8.01 -9.14
C GLU A 236 -4.55 8.71 -7.78
N TYR A 237 -3.77 9.77 -7.56
CA TYR A 237 -3.90 10.60 -6.37
C TYR A 237 -5.27 11.26 -6.27
N ARG A 238 -5.76 11.90 -7.34
CA ARG A 238 -7.08 12.56 -7.34
C ARG A 238 -8.20 11.55 -7.13
N LYS A 239 -8.14 10.37 -7.75
CA LYS A 239 -9.07 9.28 -7.45
C LYS A 239 -9.06 8.87 -5.98
N ALA A 240 -7.88 8.81 -5.35
CA ALA A 240 -7.76 8.46 -3.94
C ALA A 240 -8.47 9.51 -3.07
N VAL A 241 -8.25 10.80 -3.36
CA VAL A 241 -8.93 11.92 -2.68
C VAL A 241 -10.44 11.88 -2.89
N ASP A 242 -10.91 11.65 -4.13
CA ASP A 242 -12.34 11.64 -4.46
C ASP A 242 -13.09 10.46 -3.82
N LEU A 243 -12.43 9.30 -3.68
CA LEU A 243 -13.05 8.09 -3.12
C LEU A 243 -13.00 8.04 -1.59
N SER A 244 -12.01 8.70 -0.98
CA SER A 244 -11.71 8.56 0.44
C SER A 244 -12.31 9.68 1.28
N LYS A 245 -12.78 9.33 2.48
CA LYS A 245 -13.04 10.31 3.55
C LYS A 245 -11.83 10.50 4.48
N ALA A 246 -10.90 9.54 4.47
CA ALA A 246 -9.63 9.64 5.17
C ALA A 246 -8.72 10.63 4.45
N ARG A 247 -7.79 11.24 5.19
CA ARG A 247 -6.73 12.06 4.61
C ARG A 247 -5.85 11.18 3.71
N VAL A 248 -5.47 11.71 2.56
CA VAL A 248 -4.61 11.00 1.60
C VAL A 248 -3.20 11.59 1.65
N GLU A 249 -2.22 10.76 2.01
CA GLU A 249 -0.81 11.15 2.11
C GLU A 249 0.02 10.25 1.17
N PRO A 250 0.17 10.62 -0.11
CA PRO A 250 0.73 9.72 -1.11
C PRO A 250 2.20 9.39 -0.84
N ILE A 251 2.56 8.15 -1.21
CA ILE A 251 3.95 7.69 -1.22
C ILE A 251 4.44 7.66 -2.66
N ILE A 252 5.51 8.41 -2.91
CA ILE A 252 6.10 8.61 -4.24
C ILE A 252 7.52 8.04 -4.25
N ASN A 253 7.88 7.32 -5.32
CA ASN A 253 9.23 6.78 -5.46
C ASN A 253 10.25 7.88 -5.81
N ILE A 254 11.44 7.81 -5.21
CA ILE A 254 12.54 8.72 -5.54
C ILE A 254 13.14 8.30 -6.89
N GLY A 255 13.22 9.24 -7.83
CA GLY A 255 13.81 9.08 -9.16
C GLY A 255 14.19 10.41 -9.78
N ASP A 256 14.80 10.40 -10.97
CA ASP A 256 15.28 11.61 -11.64
C ASP A 256 14.15 12.60 -12.01
N ASP A 257 12.93 12.10 -12.15
CA ASP A 257 11.72 12.86 -12.46
C ASP A 257 10.91 13.28 -11.21
N LEU A 258 11.49 13.14 -10.01
CA LEU A 258 10.80 13.36 -8.73
C LEU A 258 10.09 14.73 -8.65
N GLN A 259 10.71 15.81 -9.16
CA GLN A 259 10.07 17.13 -9.16
C GLN A 259 8.76 17.14 -9.97
N SER A 260 8.72 16.44 -11.11
CA SER A 260 7.51 16.30 -11.93
C SER A 260 6.46 15.39 -11.28
N LYS A 261 6.88 14.38 -10.53
CA LYS A 261 5.97 13.54 -9.74
C LYS A 261 5.32 14.34 -8.61
N LEU A 262 6.11 15.14 -7.90
CA LEU A 262 5.62 15.93 -6.76
C LEU A 262 4.66 17.03 -7.19
N SER A 263 4.93 17.73 -8.30
CA SER A 263 4.04 18.80 -8.81
C SER A 263 2.60 18.33 -9.03
N GLN A 264 2.38 17.03 -9.26
CA GLN A 264 1.06 16.43 -9.47
C GLN A 264 0.28 16.13 -8.19
N VAL A 265 0.94 16.18 -7.04
CA VAL A 265 0.37 15.84 -5.72
C VAL A 265 0.64 16.92 -4.67
N MET A 266 1.07 18.12 -5.09
CA MET A 266 1.43 19.23 -4.19
C MET A 266 0.26 19.75 -3.35
N ASP A 267 -0.99 19.52 -3.77
CA ASP A 267 -2.16 19.85 -2.96
C ASP A 267 -2.37 18.86 -1.79
N ALA A 268 -1.60 17.77 -1.71
CA ALA A 268 -1.55 16.93 -0.51
C ALA A 268 -0.99 17.73 0.66
N GLY A 269 -1.58 17.56 1.85
CA GLY A 269 -1.03 18.19 3.06
C GLY A 269 0.33 17.61 3.47
N LYS A 270 0.55 16.32 3.16
CA LYS A 270 1.78 15.58 3.45
C LYS A 270 2.06 14.56 2.36
N ILE A 271 3.31 14.43 1.95
CA ILE A 271 3.80 13.45 0.97
C ILE A 271 4.96 12.67 1.58
N TYR A 272 5.01 11.36 1.35
CA TYR A 272 6.15 10.53 1.74
C TYR A 272 6.97 10.11 0.52
N LEU A 273 8.29 10.11 0.68
CA LEU A 273 9.23 9.66 -0.36
C LEU A 273 9.77 8.27 -0.04
N PHE A 274 9.69 7.35 -1.01
CA PHE A 274 10.09 5.95 -0.86
C PHE A 274 11.28 5.60 -1.78
N THR A 275 12.31 4.88 -1.33
CA THR A 275 12.89 4.76 0.03
C THR A 275 14.15 5.61 0.08
N TYR A 276 14.33 6.41 1.13
CA TYR A 276 15.61 7.11 1.33
C TYR A 276 16.73 6.10 1.61
N THR A 277 17.80 6.24 0.83
CA THR A 277 19.13 5.71 1.12
C THR A 277 20.13 6.85 0.94
N ARG A 278 21.33 6.74 1.53
CA ARG A 278 22.39 7.73 1.30
C ARG A 278 22.72 7.96 -0.18
N ARG A 279 22.48 6.95 -1.05
CA ARG A 279 22.70 7.05 -2.50
C ARG A 279 21.77 8.05 -3.18
N ASN A 280 20.56 8.21 -2.64
CA ASN A 280 19.53 9.06 -3.23
C ASN A 280 19.52 10.49 -2.66
N TYR A 281 20.41 10.79 -1.71
CA TYR A 281 20.52 12.14 -1.10
C TYR A 281 20.70 13.24 -2.14
N GLY A 282 21.52 13.02 -3.17
CA GLY A 282 21.74 14.02 -4.23
C GLY A 282 20.48 14.36 -5.04
N ILE A 283 19.57 13.40 -5.20
CA ILE A 283 18.26 13.64 -5.85
C ILE A 283 17.37 14.44 -4.91
N LEU A 284 17.29 14.03 -3.64
CA LEU A 284 16.46 14.72 -2.64
C LEU A 284 16.89 16.16 -2.42
N LYS A 285 18.20 16.43 -2.32
CA LYS A 285 18.72 17.79 -2.11
C LYS A 285 18.28 18.76 -3.20
N LYS A 286 18.27 18.31 -4.46
CA LYS A 286 17.81 19.11 -5.62
C LYS A 286 16.33 19.46 -5.54
N VAL A 287 15.52 18.54 -5.04
CA VAL A 287 14.05 18.66 -5.07
C VAL A 287 13.53 19.37 -3.83
N VAL A 288 14.08 19.06 -2.66
CA VAL A 288 13.60 19.61 -1.41
C VAL A 288 14.05 21.07 -1.22
N GLY A 289 15.19 21.46 -1.79
CA GLY A 289 15.56 22.88 -1.90
C GLY A 289 14.54 23.74 -2.66
N VAL A 290 13.78 23.16 -3.59
CA VAL A 290 12.72 23.85 -4.37
C VAL A 290 11.38 23.89 -3.63
N LEU A 291 11.17 23.01 -2.65
CA LEU A 291 9.94 22.97 -1.85
C LEU A 291 10.01 23.87 -0.60
N GLY A 292 11.23 24.20 -0.15
CA GLY A 292 11.50 25.04 1.02
C GLY A 292 11.60 26.54 0.71
N ASP A 293 12.14 26.91 -0.46
CA ASP A 293 12.26 28.30 -0.88
C ASP A 293 11.30 28.57 -2.04
N GLY A 294 10.25 29.34 -1.75
CA GLY A 294 9.34 29.88 -2.76
C GLY A 294 9.98 31.00 -3.57
N ASP A 295 11.11 30.71 -4.22
CA ASP A 295 11.70 31.46 -5.34
C ASP A 295 12.96 30.70 -5.81
N VAL A 296 12.84 29.96 -6.91
CA VAL A 296 14.00 29.60 -7.73
C VAL A 296 13.77 30.23 -9.09
N GLU A 297 14.45 31.36 -9.32
CA GLU A 297 14.61 31.95 -10.64
C GLU A 297 15.13 30.87 -11.60
N ASP A 298 14.46 30.79 -12.75
CA ASP A 298 14.82 29.95 -13.89
C ASP A 298 16.27 30.24 -14.32
N PRO A 299 17.20 29.28 -14.31
CA PRO A 299 18.53 29.48 -14.85
C PRO A 299 18.49 29.33 -16.38
N MET A 300 17.63 30.11 -17.05
CA MET A 300 17.64 30.34 -18.50
C MET A 300 17.13 31.73 -18.84
N VAL A 301 17.88 32.75 -18.43
CA VAL A 301 18.04 34.02 -19.18
C VAL A 301 19.50 34.43 -19.16
#